data_AF-A0A1V6EG34-F1
#
_entry.id   AF-A0A1V6EG34-F1
#
_cell.length_a   1.000
_cell.length_b   1.000
_cell.length_c   1.000
_cell.angle_alpha   90.00
_cell.angle_beta   90.00
_cell.angle_gamma   90.00
#
_symmetry.space_group_name_H-M   'P 1'
#
loop_
_entity.id
_entity.type
_entity.pdbx_description
1 polymer ?
#
loop_
_entity_poly.entity_id
_entity_poly.type
_entity_poly.pdbx_seq_one_letter_code
_entity_poly.pdbx_strand_id
1 'polypeptide(L)'
;MKKRDFKEALFQLLDISIEDMTFCEKMVFVEKLMIEYQRTNEDKRDTSMKGKKWTDEELKIILSDASSESNCLKYAKLFKRGYGSIEQIYRWSTTPITIMSDERKEDSFIIQIKKVSRELGLRG
;
A
#
# COMPACT_ATOMS: atom_id res chain seq x y z
N MET A 1 -11.04 27.46 -2.36
CA MET A 1 -10.75 27.44 -0.90
C MET A 1 -9.24 27.58 -0.71
N LYS A 2 -8.75 28.46 0.19
CA LYS A 2 -7.30 28.55 0.47
C LYS A 2 -6.88 27.42 1.42
N LYS A 3 -5.57 27.13 1.52
CA LYS A 3 -5.03 26.10 2.41
C LYS A 3 -5.50 26.25 3.87
N ARG A 4 -5.54 27.49 4.38
CA ARG A 4 -6.01 27.80 5.72
C ARG A 4 -7.48 27.45 5.89
N ASP A 5 -8.32 27.93 4.98
CA ASP A 5 -9.77 27.70 5.03
C ASP A 5 -10.10 26.19 4.92
N PHE A 6 -9.34 25.43 4.14
CA PHE A 6 -9.48 23.96 4.06
C PHE A 6 -9.12 23.27 5.38
N LYS A 7 -8.03 23.69 6.02
CA LYS A 7 -7.64 23.17 7.33
C LYS A 7 -8.74 23.44 8.36
N GLU A 8 -9.24 24.67 8.41
CA GLU A 8 -10.31 25.07 9.35
C GLU A 8 -11.57 24.22 9.12
N ALA A 9 -12.02 24.05 7.87
CA ALA A 9 -13.18 23.23 7.53
C ALA A 9 -12.98 21.74 7.89
N LEU A 10 -11.80 21.18 7.60
CA LEU A 10 -11.49 19.79 7.95
C LEU A 10 -11.48 19.57 9.46
N PHE A 11 -10.91 20.50 10.23
CA PHE A 11 -10.83 20.37 11.68
C PHE A 11 -12.22 20.48 12.32
N GLN A 12 -13.06 21.39 11.83
CA GLN A 12 -14.47 21.45 12.24
C GLN A 12 -15.19 20.12 11.99
N LEU A 13 -14.95 19.46 10.85
CA LEU A 13 -15.51 18.14 10.58
C LEU A 13 -14.97 17.07 11.54
N LEU A 14 -13.68 17.13 11.88
CA LEU A 14 -13.05 16.21 12.83
C LEU A 14 -13.49 16.45 14.28
N ASP A 15 -14.03 17.60 14.63
CA ASP A 15 -14.53 17.89 15.99
C ASP A 15 -15.95 17.32 16.22
N ILE A 16 -16.67 17.00 15.15
CA ILE A 16 -18.01 16.39 15.24
C ILE A 16 -17.87 14.96 15.81
N SER A 17 -18.71 14.62 16.80
CA SER A 17 -18.83 13.27 17.31
C SER A 17 -19.53 12.37 16.31
N ILE A 18 -19.10 11.11 16.23
CA ILE A 18 -19.79 10.06 15.48
C ILE A 18 -20.47 9.17 16.52
N GLU A 19 -21.74 8.85 16.29
CA GLU A 19 -22.51 7.94 17.14
C GLU A 19 -21.75 6.61 17.32
N ASP A 20 -21.76 6.09 18.54
CA ASP A 20 -21.09 4.83 18.91
C ASP A 20 -19.58 4.75 18.63
N MET A 21 -18.89 5.90 18.52
CA MET A 21 -17.43 5.93 18.38
C MET A 21 -16.77 6.82 19.43
N THR A 22 -15.79 6.24 20.13
CA THR A 22 -14.83 7.01 20.93
C THR A 22 -13.95 7.86 20.01
N PHE A 23 -13.26 8.85 20.59
CA PHE A 23 -12.30 9.66 19.86
C PHE A 23 -11.23 8.80 19.15
N CYS A 24 -10.67 7.79 19.83
CA CYS A 24 -9.64 6.92 19.27
C CYS A 24 -10.17 6.08 18.10
N GLU A 25 -11.37 5.51 18.22
CA GLU A 25 -12.00 4.75 17.13
C GLU A 25 -12.30 5.65 15.93
N LYS A 26 -12.78 6.87 16.18
CA LYS A 26 -12.98 7.88 15.13
C LYS A 26 -11.67 8.19 14.40
N MET A 27 -10.55 8.34 15.12
CA MET A 27 -9.26 8.60 14.47
C MET A 27 -8.81 7.44 13.58
N VAL A 28 -8.95 6.19 14.06
CA VAL A 28 -8.67 5.00 13.23
C VAL A 28 -9.57 4.95 11.99
N PHE A 29 -10.86 5.30 12.13
CA PHE A 29 -11.79 5.36 11.02
C PHE A 29 -11.40 6.45 9.99
N VAL A 30 -11.06 7.66 10.46
CA VAL A 30 -10.60 8.76 9.61
C VAL A 30 -9.32 8.37 8.87
N GLU A 31 -8.35 7.74 9.52
CA GLU A 31 -7.13 7.24 8.86
C GLU A 31 -7.45 6.26 7.73
N LYS A 32 -8.38 5.32 7.96
CA LYS A 32 -8.85 4.39 6.92
C LYS A 32 -9.50 5.13 5.75
N LEU A 33 -10.39 6.10 6.02
CA LEU A 33 -11.01 6.91 4.96
C LEU A 33 -9.96 7.68 4.14
N MET A 34 -8.93 8.23 4.80
CA MET A 34 -7.85 8.93 4.11
C MET A 34 -7.03 8.01 3.21
N ILE A 35 -6.80 6.76 3.62
CA ILE A 35 -6.14 5.74 2.80
C ILE A 35 -7.05 5.36 1.63
N GLU A 36 -8.32 5.06 1.89
CA GLU A 36 -9.30 4.67 0.88
C GLU A 36 -9.48 5.75 -0.19
N TYR A 37 -9.62 7.02 0.23
CA TYR A 37 -9.75 8.14 -0.69
C TYR A 37 -8.51 8.26 -1.60
N GLN A 38 -7.30 8.12 -1.05
CA GLN A 38 -6.07 8.15 -1.86
C GLN A 38 -5.91 6.91 -2.76
N ARG A 39 -6.41 5.75 -2.32
CA ARG A 39 -6.39 4.50 -3.10
C ARG A 39 -7.32 4.59 -4.30
N THR A 40 -8.56 5.03 -4.08
CA THR A 40 -9.60 5.15 -5.12
C THR A 40 -9.34 6.27 -6.11
N ASN A 41 -8.59 7.31 -5.70
CA ASN A 41 -8.17 8.43 -6.56
C ASN A 41 -6.73 8.26 -7.05
N GLU A 42 -6.33 7.05 -7.43
CA GLU A 42 -4.98 6.77 -7.96
C GLU A 42 -4.63 7.60 -9.19
N ASP A 43 -5.61 7.91 -10.03
CA ASP A 43 -5.51 8.75 -11.22
C ASP A 43 -5.00 10.17 -10.92
N LYS A 44 -5.20 10.66 -9.69
CA LYS A 44 -4.73 11.97 -9.22
C LYS A 44 -3.30 11.95 -8.67
N ARG A 45 -2.67 10.77 -8.56
CA ARG A 45 -1.28 10.61 -8.08
C ARG A 45 -0.31 10.48 -9.25
N ASP A 46 0.95 10.85 -9.01
CA ASP A 46 2.04 10.51 -9.93
C ASP A 46 2.22 8.99 -9.97
N THR A 47 1.85 8.39 -11.10
CA THR A 47 2.00 6.95 -11.38
C THR A 47 2.86 6.71 -12.61
N SER A 48 3.78 7.64 -12.92
CA SER A 48 4.64 7.61 -14.10
C SER A 48 5.48 6.34 -14.26
N MET A 49 5.70 5.59 -13.19
CA MET A 49 6.43 4.33 -13.23
C MET A 49 5.52 3.10 -13.44
N LYS A 50 4.19 3.24 -13.54
CA LYS A 50 3.27 2.11 -13.72
C LYS A 50 3.67 1.23 -14.92
N GLY A 51 3.66 -0.09 -14.71
CA GLY A 51 4.03 -1.09 -15.74
C GLY A 51 5.53 -1.29 -15.99
N LYS A 52 6.43 -0.49 -15.39
CA LYS A 52 7.88 -0.75 -15.45
C LYS A 52 8.27 -1.97 -14.60
N LYS A 53 9.45 -2.56 -14.81
CA LYS A 53 9.97 -3.62 -13.93
C LYS A 53 10.33 -3.04 -12.54
N TRP A 54 10.33 -3.88 -11.52
CA TRP A 54 10.79 -3.54 -10.17
C TRP A 54 12.27 -3.89 -10.03
N THR A 55 13.04 -3.12 -9.27
CA THR A 55 14.39 -3.52 -8.87
C THR A 55 14.37 -4.34 -7.59
N ASP A 56 15.43 -5.12 -7.34
CA ASP A 56 15.55 -5.89 -6.10
C ASP A 56 15.60 -4.95 -4.88
N GLU A 57 16.24 -3.78 -5.00
CA GLU A 57 16.29 -2.75 -3.95
C GLU A 57 14.92 -2.18 -3.62
N GLU A 58 14.09 -1.86 -4.63
CA GLU A 58 12.72 -1.40 -4.41
C GLU A 58 11.90 -2.46 -3.67
N LEU A 59 12.02 -3.73 -4.09
CA LEU A 59 11.35 -4.85 -3.42
C LEU A 59 11.83 -5.04 -1.98
N LYS A 60 13.14 -4.87 -1.71
CA LYS A 60 13.70 -4.95 -0.35
C LYS A 60 13.12 -3.87 0.56
N ILE A 61 13.02 -2.65 0.06
CA ILE A 61 12.42 -1.52 0.81
C ILE A 61 10.94 -1.80 1.11
N ILE A 62 10.19 -2.34 0.15
CA ILE A 62 8.78 -2.67 0.37
C ILE A 62 8.63 -3.77 1.41
N LEU A 63 9.40 -4.86 1.25
CA LEU A 63 9.29 -6.07 2.08
C LEU A 63 9.93 -5.95 3.46
N SER A 64 10.68 -4.87 3.74
CA SER A 64 11.21 -4.61 5.08
C SER A 64 10.13 -4.14 6.06
N ASP A 65 9.00 -3.63 5.56
CA ASP A 65 7.85 -3.22 6.36
C ASP A 65 6.72 -4.26 6.29
N ALA A 66 5.87 -4.30 7.32
CA ALA A 66 4.71 -5.18 7.35
C ALA A 66 3.65 -4.83 6.27
N SER A 67 2.96 -5.85 5.76
CA SER A 67 1.84 -5.69 4.84
C SER A 67 0.66 -4.97 5.51
N SER A 68 0.50 -3.67 5.25
CA SER A 68 -0.62 -2.85 5.70
C SER A 68 -1.08 -1.91 4.59
N GLU A 69 -2.35 -1.48 4.63
CA GLU A 69 -2.86 -0.53 3.61
C GLU A 69 -2.07 0.79 3.61
N SER A 70 -1.62 1.24 4.78
CA SER A 70 -0.78 2.43 4.92
C SER A 70 0.57 2.25 4.22
N ASN A 71 1.23 1.10 4.41
CA ASN A 71 2.50 0.81 3.75
C ASN A 71 2.34 0.60 2.23
N CYS A 72 1.26 -0.06 1.81
CA CYS A 72 0.92 -0.16 0.39
C CYS A 72 0.80 1.23 -0.25
N LEU A 73 0.10 2.15 0.39
CA LEU A 73 -0.06 3.52 -0.10
C LEU A 73 1.23 4.33 -0.01
N LYS A 74 2.02 4.17 1.06
CA LYS A 74 3.36 4.77 1.23
C LYS A 74 4.25 4.43 0.04
N TYR A 75 4.39 3.14 -0.30
CA TYR A 75 5.27 2.70 -1.37
C TYR A 75 4.72 2.97 -2.77
N ALA A 76 3.40 2.92 -2.95
CA ALA A 76 2.78 3.35 -4.19
C ALA A 76 3.11 4.81 -4.51
N LYS A 77 3.10 5.69 -3.50
CA LYS A 77 3.51 7.10 -3.65
C LYS A 77 5.02 7.24 -3.86
N LEU A 78 5.82 6.57 -3.03
CA LEU A 78 7.29 6.66 -3.08
C LEU A 78 7.85 6.27 -4.45
N PHE A 79 7.38 5.13 -4.98
CA PHE A 79 7.88 4.60 -6.25
C PHE A 79 7.07 5.04 -7.46
N LYS A 80 6.03 5.88 -7.28
CA LYS A 80 5.14 6.37 -8.34
C LYS A 80 4.46 5.22 -9.10
N ARG A 81 3.90 4.28 -8.32
CA ARG A 81 3.30 3.03 -8.78
C ARG A 81 1.86 2.91 -8.34
N GLY A 82 1.20 1.87 -8.86
CA GLY A 82 -0.15 1.53 -8.48
C GLY A 82 -0.21 0.86 -7.11
N TYR A 83 -1.21 1.18 -6.31
CA TYR A 83 -1.43 0.57 -4.99
C TYR A 83 -1.49 -0.95 -5.07
N GLY A 84 -2.26 -1.49 -6.02
CA GLY A 84 -2.42 -2.94 -6.20
C GLY A 84 -1.12 -3.68 -6.56
N SER A 85 -0.14 -3.00 -7.17
CA SER A 85 1.16 -3.64 -7.44
C SER A 85 1.98 -3.87 -6.16
N ILE A 86 1.83 -2.99 -5.16
CA ILE A 86 2.46 -3.17 -3.84
C ILE A 86 1.77 -4.30 -3.07
N GLU A 87 0.43 -4.37 -3.14
CA GLU A 87 -0.33 -5.48 -2.54
C GLU A 87 0.08 -6.84 -3.11
N GLN A 88 0.32 -6.91 -4.43
CA GLN A 88 0.81 -8.13 -5.05
C GLN A 88 2.21 -8.52 -4.56
N ILE A 89 3.10 -7.55 -4.30
CA ILE A 89 4.43 -7.82 -3.73
C ILE A 89 4.31 -8.50 -2.36
N TYR A 90 3.51 -7.94 -1.46
CA TYR A 90 3.28 -8.55 -0.14
C TYR A 90 2.57 -9.91 -0.21
N ARG A 91 1.60 -10.05 -1.11
CA ARG A 91 0.89 -11.32 -1.31
C ARG A 91 1.86 -12.39 -1.77
N TRP A 92 2.60 -12.15 -2.86
CA TRP A 92 3.48 -13.16 -3.43
C TRP A 92 4.71 -13.44 -2.58
N SER A 93 5.17 -12.50 -1.75
CA SER A 93 6.26 -12.77 -0.81
C SER A 93 5.87 -13.81 0.24
N THR A 94 4.59 -13.92 0.59
CA THR A 94 4.05 -14.80 1.64
C THR A 94 3.31 -16.04 1.13
N THR A 95 2.88 -16.08 -0.14
CA THR A 95 2.16 -17.23 -0.73
C THR A 95 3.06 -18.45 -0.99
N PRO A 96 2.85 -19.62 -0.34
CA PRO A 96 3.64 -20.82 -0.57
C PRO A 96 3.75 -21.25 -2.03
N ILE A 97 4.96 -21.56 -2.50
CA ILE A 97 5.20 -22.07 -3.87
C ILE A 97 4.37 -23.33 -4.15
N THR A 98 4.14 -24.15 -3.13
CA THR A 98 3.38 -25.40 -3.22
C THR A 98 1.90 -25.20 -3.60
N ILE A 99 1.32 -24.04 -3.31
CA ILE A 99 -0.08 -23.73 -3.63
C ILE A 99 -0.24 -22.85 -4.87
N MET A 100 0.87 -22.45 -5.50
CA MET A 100 0.83 -21.67 -6.73
C MET A 100 0.56 -22.56 -7.95
N SER A 101 -0.16 -22.03 -8.93
CA SER A 101 -0.27 -22.65 -10.26
C SER A 101 1.07 -22.63 -10.99
N ASP A 102 1.25 -23.50 -11.99
CA ASP A 102 2.50 -23.59 -12.74
C ASP A 102 2.81 -22.29 -13.50
N GLU A 103 1.80 -21.66 -14.11
CA GLU A 103 1.92 -20.33 -14.73
C GLU A 103 2.51 -19.29 -13.75
N ARG A 104 2.07 -19.30 -12.48
CA ARG A 104 2.54 -18.34 -11.47
C ARG A 104 3.94 -18.65 -10.97
N LYS A 105 4.38 -19.91 -11.02
CA LYS A 105 5.76 -20.30 -10.69
C LYS A 105 6.76 -19.81 -11.75
N GLU A 106 6.31 -19.62 -12.99
CA GLU A 106 7.13 -19.15 -14.10
C GLU A 106 7.08 -17.61 -14.29
N ASP A 107 6.18 -16.92 -13.61
CA ASP A 107 6.04 -15.47 -13.67
C ASP A 107 7.30 -14.78 -13.12
N SER A 108 8.02 -14.07 -14.01
CA SER A 108 9.28 -13.40 -13.68
C SER A 108 9.17 -12.40 -12.51
N PHE A 109 8.02 -11.74 -12.34
CA PHE A 109 7.80 -10.80 -11.25
C PHE A 109 7.65 -11.55 -9.91
N ILE A 110 6.91 -12.65 -9.90
CA ILE A 110 6.73 -13.50 -8.71
C ILE A 110 8.06 -14.16 -8.32
N ILE A 111 8.82 -14.66 -9.29
CA ILE A 111 10.15 -15.25 -9.06
C ILE A 111 11.07 -14.23 -8.38
N GLN A 112 11.09 -12.99 -8.87
CA GLN A 112 11.89 -11.91 -8.30
C GLN A 112 11.48 -11.60 -6.85
N ILE A 113 10.17 -11.45 -6.59
CA ILE A 113 9.65 -11.26 -5.22
C ILE A 113 10.07 -12.40 -4.31
N LYS A 114 9.95 -13.66 -4.76
CA LYS A 114 10.35 -14.85 -3.98
C LYS A 114 11.85 -14.90 -3.71
N LYS A 115 12.69 -14.47 -4.65
CA LYS A 115 14.13 -14.34 -4.45
C LYS A 115 14.41 -13.32 -3.34
N VAL A 116 13.87 -12.10 -3.46
CA VAL A 116 14.10 -11.03 -2.49
C VAL A 116 13.53 -11.36 -1.10
N SER A 117 12.34 -11.96 -1.03
CA SER A 117 11.71 -12.42 0.22
C SER A 117 12.64 -13.38 0.99
N ARG A 118 13.25 -14.34 0.28
CA ARG A 118 14.23 -15.29 0.86
C ARG A 118 15.50 -14.59 1.35
N GLU A 119 16.02 -13.61 0.61
CA GLU A 119 17.19 -12.81 1.03
C GLU A 119 16.94 -12.05 2.34
N LEU A 120 15.69 -11.63 2.58
CA LEU A 120 15.28 -10.96 3.82
C LEU A 120 14.92 -11.94 4.96
N GLY A 121 15.02 -13.24 4.73
CA GLY A 121 14.64 -14.26 5.72
C GLY A 121 13.13 -14.40 5.93
N LEU A 122 12.31 -13.80 5.07
CA LEU A 122 10.86 -13.97 5.08
C LEU A 122 10.53 -15.36 4.52
N ARG A 123 9.72 -16.12 5.26
CA ARG A 123 9.26 -17.45 4.84
C ARG A 123 7.89 -17.34 4.21
N GLY A 124 7.80 -17.65 2.94
CA GLY A 124 6.56 -17.71 2.19
C GLY A 124 6.73 -18.49 0.92
#